data_AF-A0A1W0WCJ2-F1
#
_entry.id   AF-A0A1W0WCJ2-F1
#
_cell.length_a   1.000
_cell.length_b   1.000
_cell.length_c   1.000
_cell.angle_alpha   90.00
_cell.angle_beta   90.00
_cell.angle_gamma   90.00
#
_symmetry.space_group_name_H-M   'P 1'
#
loop_
_entity.id
_entity.type
_entity.pdbx_description
1 polymer ?
#
loop_
_entity_poly.entity_id
_entity_poly.type
_entity_poly.pdbx_seq_one_letter_code
_entity_poly.pdbx_strand_id
1 'polypeptide(L)'
;MIHEELPDQPLYFCARDIFKVVHCTPIPAKQLISALRRAGYKCSGSHCEQESYKTDASFDVIWDIIRCWIKRHPISEQRATYPKTSVILGKEPSFQADFAVLPEVETESRVAKHLRFPKYDHSGPMARPKQPPNRDRSVDQSESGDGTKRPRL
;
A
#
# COMPACT_ATOMS: atom_id res chain seq x y z
N MET A 1 1.97 5.31 24.48
CA MET A 1 1.57 4.96 23.09
C MET A 1 1.19 6.20 22.28
N ILE A 2 0.38 7.14 22.79
CA ILE A 2 0.21 8.48 22.17
C ILE A 2 1.51 9.31 22.19
N HIS A 3 2.38 9.14 23.19
CA HIS A 3 3.63 9.90 23.34
C HIS A 3 4.65 9.78 22.18
N GLU A 4 4.48 8.82 21.26
CA GLU A 4 5.30 8.71 20.04
C GLU A 4 4.75 9.52 18.86
N GLU A 5 3.54 10.08 18.98
CA GLU A 5 2.89 10.90 17.96
C GLU A 5 3.23 12.38 18.19
N LEU A 6 3.59 13.10 17.12
CA LEU A 6 3.88 14.54 17.17
C LEU A 6 2.64 15.30 17.68
N PRO A 7 2.72 15.96 18.86
CA PRO A 7 1.57 16.67 19.42
C PRO A 7 1.32 18.01 18.70
N ASP A 8 2.39 18.65 18.22
CA ASP A 8 2.38 20.00 17.65
C ASP A 8 1.80 20.06 16.22
N GLN A 9 1.55 18.91 15.59
CA GLN A 9 1.05 18.82 14.22
C GLN A 9 -0.43 18.40 14.21
N PRO A 10 -1.37 19.31 13.85
CA PRO A 10 -2.80 19.08 14.00
C PRO A 10 -3.37 18.10 12.96
N LEU A 11 -2.77 18.02 11.78
CA LEU A 11 -3.23 17.20 10.65
C LEU A 11 -2.26 16.04 10.37
N TYR A 12 -2.81 14.96 9.81
CA TYR A 12 -2.06 13.84 9.27
C TYR A 12 -2.39 13.64 7.79
N PHE A 13 -1.53 12.94 7.06
CA PHE A 13 -1.82 12.45 5.71
C PHE A 13 -1.84 10.92 5.70
N CYS A 14 -2.73 10.31 4.91
CA CYS A 14 -2.72 8.86 4.67
C CYS A 14 -1.91 8.55 3.41
N ALA A 15 -0.76 7.90 3.54
CA ALA A 15 0.14 7.65 2.42
C ALA A 15 -0.53 6.82 1.32
N ARG A 16 -1.42 5.89 1.71
CA ARG A 16 -2.25 5.09 0.80
C ARG A 16 -3.03 5.94 -0.19
N ASP A 17 -3.66 7.02 0.28
CA ASP A 17 -4.50 7.86 -0.56
C ASP A 17 -3.67 8.72 -1.51
N ILE A 18 -2.49 9.17 -1.07
CA ILE A 18 -1.54 9.83 -1.96
C ILE A 18 -1.08 8.86 -3.07
N PHE A 19 -0.71 7.62 -2.71
CA PHE A 19 -0.31 6.60 -3.69
C PHE A 19 -1.43 6.24 -4.68
N LYS A 20 -2.71 6.24 -4.24
CA LYS A 20 -3.86 6.06 -5.13
C LYS A 20 -3.96 7.17 -6.19
N VAL A 21 -3.70 8.43 -5.83
CA VAL A 21 -3.83 9.59 -6.74
C VAL A 21 -2.80 9.56 -7.88
N VAL A 22 -1.57 9.13 -7.60
CA VAL A 22 -0.50 8.99 -8.60
C VAL A 22 -0.35 7.57 -9.17
N HIS A 23 -1.16 6.62 -8.69
CA HIS A 23 -1.13 5.21 -9.04
C HIS A 23 0.25 4.53 -8.90
N CYS A 24 1.09 5.00 -7.98
CA CYS A 24 2.45 4.48 -7.80
C CYS A 24 2.49 3.19 -6.96
N THR A 25 3.57 2.42 -7.10
CA THR A 25 3.90 1.34 -6.17
C THR A 25 4.07 1.92 -4.76
N PRO A 26 3.42 1.37 -3.72
CA PRO A 26 3.45 1.95 -2.38
C PRO A 26 4.87 1.95 -1.79
N ILE A 27 5.26 3.09 -1.20
CA ILE A 27 6.56 3.25 -0.54
C ILE A 27 6.50 2.50 0.81
N PRO A 28 7.46 1.60 1.12
CA PRO A 28 7.55 0.98 2.43
C PRO A 28 7.66 2.03 3.56
N ALA A 29 6.85 1.89 4.61
CA ALA A 29 6.75 2.87 5.69
C ALA A 29 8.11 3.35 6.25
N LYS A 30 9.05 2.43 6.49
CA LYS A 30 10.41 2.78 6.98
C LYS A 30 11.18 3.66 5.98
N GLN A 31 11.04 3.43 4.68
CA GLN A 31 11.71 4.21 3.64
C GLN A 31 11.09 5.61 3.52
N LEU A 32 9.76 5.74 3.57
CA LEU A 32 9.07 7.03 3.55
C LEU A 32 9.46 7.90 4.76
N ILE A 33 9.44 7.34 5.97
CA ILE A 33 9.85 8.06 7.20
C ILE A 33 11.34 8.41 7.14
N SER A 34 12.20 7.53 6.60
CA SER A 34 13.63 7.82 6.43
C SER A 34 13.88 8.96 5.46
N ALA A 35 13.13 9.03 4.35
CA ALA A 35 13.22 10.12 3.38
C ALA A 35 12.79 11.47 4.00
N LEU A 36 11.71 11.49 4.78
CA LEU A 36 11.27 12.69 5.51
C LEU A 36 12.33 13.14 6.53
N ARG A 37 12.88 12.24 7.34
CA ARG A 37 13.94 12.57 8.31
C ARG A 37 15.23 13.05 7.63
N ARG A 38 15.66 12.43 6.52
CA ARG A 38 16.82 12.88 5.73
C ARG A 38 16.60 14.25 5.10
N ALA A 39 15.36 14.61 4.76
CA ALA A 39 14.99 15.95 4.31
C ALA A 39 14.87 16.98 5.44
N GLY A 40 15.18 16.61 6.70
CA GLY A 40 15.16 17.51 7.87
C GLY A 40 13.83 17.58 8.62
N TYR A 41 12.83 16.80 8.21
CA TYR A 41 11.47 16.85 8.75
C TYR A 41 11.21 15.76 9.80
N LYS A 42 10.48 16.12 10.86
CA LYS A 42 10.00 15.17 11.86
C LYS A 42 8.82 14.39 11.28
N CYS A 43 8.73 13.11 11.60
CA CYS A 43 7.62 12.26 11.16
C CYS A 43 7.29 11.21 12.22
N SER A 44 5.99 11.04 12.49
CA SER A 44 5.42 10.05 13.41
C SER A 44 4.17 9.42 12.80
N GLY A 45 3.93 8.13 13.01
CA GLY A 45 2.65 7.52 12.64
C GLY A 45 1.54 7.94 13.61
N SER A 46 0.37 8.31 13.09
CA SER A 46 -0.78 8.71 13.92
C SER A 46 -1.62 7.51 14.37
N HIS A 47 -2.38 7.69 15.45
CA HIS A 47 -3.35 6.70 15.94
C HIS A 47 -4.61 6.58 15.05
N CYS A 48 -4.87 7.53 14.15
CA CYS A 48 -6.11 7.55 13.36
C CYS A 48 -6.19 6.43 12.30
N GLU A 49 -5.09 6.10 11.61
CA GLU A 49 -5.04 4.98 10.66
C GLU A 49 -3.61 4.39 10.52
N GLN A 50 -3.51 3.08 10.22
CA GLN A 50 -2.24 2.35 10.10
C GLN A 50 -1.20 2.95 9.12
N GLU A 51 -1.66 3.61 8.05
CA GLU A 51 -0.80 4.24 7.04
C GLU A 51 -0.88 5.79 7.08
N SER A 52 -1.31 6.33 8.23
CA SER A 52 -1.35 7.77 8.50
C SER A 52 -0.08 8.27 9.18
N TYR A 53 0.42 9.41 8.73
CA TYR A 53 1.62 10.05 9.25
C TYR A 53 1.37 11.53 9.53
N LYS A 54 1.85 11.99 10.69
CA LYS A 54 2.02 13.40 11.02
C LYS A 54 3.46 13.81 10.73
N THR A 55 3.63 14.97 10.15
CA THR A 55 4.93 15.57 9.85
C THR A 55 4.82 17.08 9.89
N ASP A 56 5.93 17.76 10.12
CA ASP A 56 6.11 19.20 9.97
C ASP A 56 6.43 19.62 8.51
N ALA A 57 6.60 18.65 7.60
CA ALA A 57 6.77 18.89 6.16
C ALA A 57 5.50 19.44 5.51
N SER A 58 5.66 20.38 4.57
CA SER A 58 4.58 20.83 3.70
C SER A 58 4.16 19.74 2.70
N PHE A 59 2.95 19.84 2.15
CA PHE A 59 2.49 18.91 1.13
C PHE A 59 3.37 18.91 -0.14
N ASP A 60 4.00 20.04 -0.49
CA ASP A 60 4.92 20.09 -1.64
C ASP A 60 6.15 19.19 -1.43
N VAL A 61 6.72 19.18 -0.22
CA VAL A 61 7.82 18.27 0.15
C VAL A 61 7.39 16.80 0.06
N ILE A 62 6.18 16.47 0.54
CA ILE A 62 5.62 15.11 0.46
C ILE A 62 5.45 14.70 -1.01
N TRP A 63 4.95 15.59 -1.87
CA TRP A 63 4.84 15.34 -3.30
C TRP A 63 6.20 15.22 -3.99
N ASP A 64 7.22 15.97 -3.59
CA ASP A 64 8.58 15.87 -4.13
C ASP A 64 9.23 14.52 -3.81
N ILE A 65 9.08 14.02 -2.59
CA ILE A 65 9.49 12.66 -2.23
C ILE A 65 8.81 11.63 -3.14
N ILE A 66 7.51 11.79 -3.41
CA ILE A 66 6.75 10.86 -4.25
C ILE A 66 7.14 10.97 -5.73
N ARG A 67 7.45 12.17 -6.25
CA ARG A 67 8.03 12.37 -7.59
C ARG A 67 9.39 11.65 -7.70
N CYS A 68 10.27 11.81 -6.71
CA CYS A 68 11.55 11.10 -6.65
C CYS A 68 11.39 9.58 -6.57
N TRP A 69 10.34 9.08 -5.89
CA TRP A 69 10.02 7.66 -5.86
C TRP A 69 9.57 7.14 -7.24
N ILE A 70 8.66 7.86 -7.91
CA ILE A 70 8.15 7.46 -9.24
C ILE A 70 9.25 7.53 -10.31
N LYS A 71 10.20 8.47 -10.21
CA LYS A 71 11.41 8.47 -11.06
C LYS A 71 12.26 7.20 -10.90
N ARG A 72 12.25 6.54 -9.73
CA ARG A 72 12.92 5.25 -9.48
C ARG A 72 12.04 4.04 -9.81
N HIS A 73 10.73 4.18 -9.65
CA HIS A 73 9.72 3.13 -9.85
C HIS A 73 8.61 3.66 -10.80
N PRO A 74 8.87 3.65 -12.13
CA PRO A 74 7.96 4.26 -13.09
C PRO A 74 6.60 3.55 -13.13
N ILE A 75 5.55 4.36 -13.29
CA ILE A 75 4.17 3.89 -13.52
C ILE A 75 3.94 3.64 -15.02
N SER A 76 2.90 2.88 -15.37
CA SER A 76 2.54 2.70 -16.78
C SER A 76 2.07 4.01 -17.42
N GLU A 77 2.38 4.19 -18.70
CA GLU A 77 2.07 5.42 -19.46
C GLU A 77 0.58 5.79 -19.40
N GLN A 78 -0.31 4.80 -19.51
CA GLN A 78 -1.77 4.98 -19.37
C GLN A 78 -2.16 5.65 -18.03
N ARG A 79 -1.42 5.36 -16.94
CA ARG A 79 -1.65 5.95 -15.62
C ARG A 79 -0.97 7.32 -15.48
N ALA A 80 0.18 7.52 -16.12
CA ALA A 80 0.86 8.82 -16.17
C ALA A 80 0.04 9.88 -16.92
N THR A 81 -0.61 9.50 -18.02
CA THR A 81 -1.46 10.39 -18.84
C THR A 81 -2.79 10.77 -18.17
N TYR A 82 -3.18 10.09 -17.09
CA TYR A 82 -4.41 10.40 -16.37
C TYR A 82 -4.38 11.86 -15.83
N PRO A 83 -5.43 12.68 -16.05
CA PRO A 83 -5.32 14.15 -15.93
C PRO A 83 -4.94 14.67 -14.54
N LYS A 84 -5.25 13.93 -13.46
CA LYS A 84 -4.79 14.29 -12.11
C LYS A 84 -3.30 13.97 -11.92
N THR A 85 -2.87 12.83 -12.44
CA THR A 85 -1.51 12.30 -12.30
C THR A 85 -0.53 13.13 -13.14
N SER A 86 -0.87 13.45 -14.38
CA SER A 86 -0.01 14.24 -15.29
C SER A 86 0.31 15.63 -14.72
N VAL A 87 -0.67 16.32 -14.12
CA VAL A 87 -0.47 17.64 -13.48
C VAL A 87 0.44 17.54 -12.24
N ILE A 88 0.32 16.47 -11.45
CA ILE A 88 1.14 16.28 -10.24
C ILE A 88 2.57 15.91 -10.58
N LEU A 89 2.77 15.02 -11.56
CA LEU A 89 4.08 14.49 -11.98
C LEU A 89 4.81 15.38 -12.97
N GLY A 90 4.11 16.26 -13.70
CA GLY A 90 4.71 17.25 -14.60
C GLY A 90 5.45 18.38 -13.88
N LYS A 91 5.27 18.53 -12.56
CA LYS A 91 6.12 19.39 -11.72
C LYS A 91 7.40 18.64 -11.37
N GLU A 92 8.54 19.29 -11.55
CA GLU A 92 9.82 18.75 -11.12
C GLU A 92 9.98 18.84 -9.58
N PRO A 93 10.61 17.84 -8.93
CA PRO A 93 10.88 17.89 -7.50
C PRO A 93 11.99 18.88 -7.17
N SER A 94 11.82 19.67 -6.11
CA SER A 94 12.78 20.68 -5.67
C SER A 94 14.08 20.11 -5.07
N PHE A 95 14.04 18.88 -4.57
CA PHE A 95 15.19 18.15 -4.04
C PHE A 95 15.13 16.66 -4.40
N GLN A 96 16.26 15.97 -4.32
CA GLN A 96 16.32 14.52 -4.53
C GLN A 96 16.16 13.77 -3.21
N ALA A 97 15.03 13.08 -3.03
CA ALA A 97 14.80 12.25 -1.86
C ALA A 97 15.67 10.97 -1.84
N ASP A 98 16.16 10.61 -0.66
CA ASP A 98 16.87 9.36 -0.39
C ASP A 98 16.03 8.43 0.50
N PHE A 99 15.87 7.19 0.07
CA PHE A 99 15.02 6.17 0.67
C PHE A 99 15.79 5.13 1.49
N ALA A 100 17.11 5.29 1.64
CA ALA A 100 17.93 4.42 2.47
C ALA A 100 17.45 4.44 3.94
N VAL A 101 17.03 3.27 4.43
CA VAL A 101 16.41 3.11 5.75
C VAL A 101 17.37 3.50 6.86
N LEU A 102 16.95 4.44 7.71
CA LEU A 102 17.67 4.82 8.91
C LEU A 102 17.32 3.87 10.07
N PRO A 103 18.29 3.46 10.92
CA PRO A 103 18.01 2.61 12.09
C PRO A 103 17.14 3.34 13.13
N GLU A 104 17.30 4.66 13.26
CA GLU A 104 16.55 5.54 14.18
C GLU A 104 15.03 5.59 13.90
N VAL A 105 14.57 5.09 12.74
CA VAL A 105 13.15 5.09 12.34
C VAL A 105 12.35 3.96 13.01
N GLU A 106 13.01 3.03 13.70
CA GLU A 106 12.33 2.04 14.53
C GLU A 106 11.84 2.68 15.84
N THR A 107 10.51 2.89 15.95
CA THR A 107 9.90 3.39 17.19
C THR A 107 9.92 2.32 18.28
N GLU A 108 10.05 2.73 19.54
CA GLU A 108 10.09 1.86 20.72
C GLU A 108 8.92 0.86 20.74
N SER A 109 7.69 1.32 20.46
CA SER A 109 6.51 0.45 20.34
C SER A 109 6.64 -0.65 19.29
N ARG A 110 7.35 -0.40 18.18
CA ARG A 110 7.59 -1.41 17.12
C ARG A 110 8.68 -2.39 17.51
N VAL A 111 9.76 -1.91 18.13
CA VAL A 111 10.83 -2.77 18.69
C VAL A 111 10.24 -3.70 19.77
N ALA A 112 9.41 -3.15 20.65
CA ALA A 112 8.66 -3.87 21.67
C ALA A 112 7.44 -4.63 21.12
N LYS A 113 7.26 -4.72 19.79
CA LYS A 113 6.19 -5.46 19.09
C LYS A 113 4.74 -5.17 19.55
N HIS A 114 4.49 -3.98 20.08
CA HIS A 114 3.14 -3.58 20.49
C HIS A 114 2.26 -3.32 19.26
N LEU A 115 1.15 -4.06 19.16
CA LEU A 115 0.15 -3.89 18.10
C LEU A 115 -0.65 -2.60 18.34
N ARG A 116 -0.33 -1.54 17.58
CA ARG A 116 -1.13 -0.30 17.56
C ARG A 116 -2.55 -0.52 17.02
N PHE A 117 -2.66 -1.29 15.95
CA PHE A 117 -3.93 -1.63 15.28
C PHE A 117 -4.14 -3.15 15.40
N PRO A 118 -4.96 -3.63 16.34
CA PRO A 118 -5.24 -5.06 16.46
C PRO A 118 -6.03 -5.53 15.23
N LYS A 119 -5.62 -6.65 14.64
CA LYS A 119 -6.42 -7.31 13.61
C LYS A 119 -7.61 -7.99 14.30
N TYR A 120 -8.82 -7.51 14.04
CA TYR A 120 -10.03 -8.15 14.53
C TYR A 120 -10.22 -9.50 13.82
N ASP A 121 -10.25 -10.58 14.60
CA ASP A 121 -10.70 -11.87 14.09
C ASP A 121 -12.22 -11.80 13.88
N HIS A 122 -12.60 -11.90 12.61
CA HIS A 122 -13.98 -11.86 12.14
C HIS A 122 -14.70 -13.20 12.34
N SER A 123 -14.01 -14.18 12.95
CA SER A 123 -14.62 -15.28 13.67
C SER A 123 -15.37 -14.75 14.90
N GLY A 124 -16.64 -14.39 14.69
CA GLY A 124 -17.58 -14.24 15.79
C GLY A 124 -17.72 -15.56 16.59
N PRO A 125 -18.48 -15.58 17.70
CA PRO A 125 -18.58 -16.75 18.58
C PRO A 125 -19.20 -18.01 17.93
N MET A 126 -19.63 -17.94 16.67
CA MET A 126 -20.15 -19.06 15.88
C MET A 126 -19.15 -19.48 14.80
N ALA A 127 -19.13 -20.78 14.49
CA ALA A 127 -18.26 -21.33 13.47
C ALA A 127 -18.43 -20.64 12.10
N ARG A 128 -17.32 -20.35 11.43
CA ARG A 128 -17.28 -19.75 10.09
C ARG A 128 -18.20 -20.55 9.12
N PRO A 129 -19.08 -19.88 8.36
CA PRO A 129 -19.94 -20.55 7.38
C PRO A 129 -19.11 -21.41 6.41
N LYS A 130 -19.48 -22.68 6.25
CA LYS A 130 -18.89 -23.55 5.23
C LYS A 130 -19.26 -22.99 3.86
N GLN A 131 -18.28 -22.84 2.97
CA GLN A 131 -18.59 -22.52 1.57
C GLN A 131 -19.42 -23.68 0.97
N PRO A 132 -20.44 -23.39 0.17
CA PRO A 132 -21.14 -24.44 -0.58
C PRO A 132 -20.15 -25.11 -1.56
N PRO A 133 -20.32 -26.41 -1.85
CA PRO A 133 -19.46 -27.10 -2.82
C PRO A 133 -19.57 -26.41 -4.19
N ASN A 134 -18.43 -26.22 -4.84
CA ASN A 134 -18.35 -25.57 -6.15
C ASN A 134 -19.14 -26.39 -7.18
N ARG A 135 -20.25 -25.85 -7.66
CA ARG A 135 -21.00 -26.44 -8.79
C ARG A 135 -20.35 -25.99 -10.10
N ASP A 136 -19.25 -26.65 -10.45
CA ASP A 136 -18.67 -26.50 -11.78
C ASP A 136 -19.71 -26.93 -12.84
N ARG A 137 -19.96 -26.04 -13.79
CA ARG A 137 -20.81 -26.31 -14.95
C ARG A 137 -19.97 -27.02 -16.01
N SER A 138 -19.99 -28.35 -16.04
CA SER A 138 -19.72 -29.11 -17.26
C SER A 138 -21.04 -29.56 -17.87
N VAL A 139 -21.25 -29.21 -19.14
CA VAL A 139 -22.49 -29.44 -19.89
C VAL A 139 -22.64 -30.92 -20.25
N ASP A 140 -23.87 -31.41 -20.13
CA ASP A 140 -24.29 -32.75 -20.56
C ASP A 140 -24.29 -32.83 -22.10
N GLN A 141 -23.69 -33.88 -22.66
CA GLN A 141 -23.84 -34.29 -24.05
C GLN A 141 -23.98 -35.81 -24.15
N SER A 142 -25.20 -36.27 -23.95
CA SER A 142 -25.68 -37.59 -24.37
C SER A 142 -25.92 -37.68 -25.88
N GLU A 143 -25.67 -38.89 -26.42
CA GLU A 143 -26.06 -39.44 -27.73
C GLU A 143 -25.31 -38.92 -29.00
N SER A 144 -24.98 -39.74 -30.01
CA SER A 144 -25.04 -41.22 -30.13
C SER A 144 -24.26 -41.77 -31.34
N GLY A 145 -24.09 -43.10 -31.41
CA GLY A 145 -24.08 -43.83 -32.71
C GLY A 145 -22.85 -44.64 -33.11
N ASP A 146 -22.92 -45.95 -32.84
CA ASP A 146 -22.51 -47.09 -33.69
C ASP A 146 -21.04 -47.39 -34.07
N GLY A 147 -20.73 -48.70 -34.21
CA GLY A 147 -19.91 -49.15 -35.34
C GLY A 147 -18.46 -49.62 -35.12
N THR A 148 -18.31 -50.87 -34.65
CA THR A 148 -17.28 -51.87 -35.10
C THR A 148 -16.09 -52.20 -34.17
N LYS A 149 -15.93 -53.50 -33.92
CA LYS A 149 -14.82 -54.14 -33.17
C LYS A 149 -13.59 -54.39 -34.05
N ARG A 150 -12.37 -54.36 -33.47
CA ARG A 150 -11.31 -55.41 -33.60
C ARG A 150 -10.12 -55.14 -32.63
N PRO A 151 -9.22 -56.13 -32.39
CA PRO A 151 -8.68 -56.37 -31.04
C PRO A 151 -7.25 -55.85 -30.78
N ARG A 152 -6.80 -56.06 -29.54
CA ARG A 152 -5.44 -55.77 -29.03
C ARG A 152 -4.34 -56.47 -29.80
N LEU A 153 -3.21 -55.77 -29.89
CA LEU A 153 -1.85 -56.31 -29.73
C LEU A 153 -1.26 -55.66 -28.47
#